data_AF-A0A844PWR7-F1
#
_entry.id   AF-A0A844PWR7-F1
#
_cell.length_a   1.000
_cell.length_b   1.000
_cell.length_c   1.000
_cell.angle_alpha   90.00
_cell.angle_beta   90.00
_cell.angle_gamma   90.00
#
_symmetry.space_group_name_H-M   'P 1'
#
loop_
_entity.id
_entity.type
_entity.pdbx_description
1 polymer ?
#
loop_
_entity_poly.entity_id
_entity_poly.type
_entity_poly.pdbx_seq_one_letter_code
_entity_poly.pdbx_strand_id
1 'polypeptide(L)'
;MDIQAVLPMSTDTPFRLCLKGNNPTAVGTIIVDKGKVSFEGDADESALIFIEYLVRRTSQQWAELEKRARYYDEFMNVIEAARAALAVGTPVDLESLFNGELASAMFATMFAGEFVRHGAKNYLELSYDVPELGYFTVTTQRKGCKTPGDRIAELEAVVDQRNGECVRLMKERDELLSDQLTKGSNIRAAADVYFQLMEECQIPPGGSLVEYVRELEEQVKTLQRQNQHAIES
;
A
#
# COMPACT_ATOMS: atom_id res chain seq x y z
N MET A 1 -38.12 -37.27 -14.79
CA MET A 1 -38.32 -36.75 -13.41
C MET A 1 -38.88 -35.36 -13.61
N ASP A 2 -40.21 -35.25 -13.64
CA ASP A 2 -40.90 -34.02 -13.99
C ASP A 2 -40.75 -33.00 -12.85
N ILE A 3 -40.16 -31.85 -13.20
CA ILE A 3 -40.07 -30.69 -12.33
C ILE A 3 -41.49 -30.15 -12.22
N GLN A 4 -42.17 -30.47 -11.12
CA GLN A 4 -43.48 -29.88 -10.83
C GLN A 4 -43.33 -28.37 -10.81
N ALA A 5 -44.13 -27.71 -11.65
CA ALA A 5 -44.26 -26.27 -11.72
C ALA A 5 -44.49 -25.73 -10.30
N VAL A 6 -43.57 -24.86 -9.86
CA VAL A 6 -43.80 -24.01 -8.70
C VAL A 6 -45.00 -23.13 -9.08
N LEU A 7 -46.17 -23.45 -8.51
CA LEU A 7 -47.35 -22.60 -8.61
C LEU A 7 -46.94 -21.18 -8.17
N PRO A 8 -47.34 -20.12 -8.89
CA PRO A 8 -47.09 -18.76 -8.45
C PRO A 8 -47.68 -18.61 -7.04
N MET A 9 -46.85 -18.20 -6.08
CA MET A 9 -47.33 -17.86 -4.74
C MET A 9 -48.41 -16.79 -4.90
N SER A 10 -49.66 -17.17 -4.63
CA SER A 10 -50.79 -16.26 -4.52
C SER A 10 -50.45 -15.16 -3.51
N THR A 11 -50.24 -13.94 -3.98
CA THR A 11 -49.98 -12.75 -3.16
C THR A 11 -51.23 -12.20 -2.46
N ASP A 12 -52.36 -12.93 -2.53
CA ASP A 12 -53.69 -12.42 -2.19
C ASP A 12 -54.38 -13.13 -1.01
N THR A 13 -53.67 -14.00 -0.29
CA THR A 13 -54.26 -14.69 0.86
C THR A 13 -53.85 -14.05 2.19
N PRO A 14 -54.76 -13.35 2.90
CA PRO A 14 -54.53 -13.03 4.29
C PRO A 14 -54.50 -14.32 5.11
N PHE A 15 -53.41 -14.56 5.83
CA PHE A 15 -53.34 -15.73 6.69
C PHE A 15 -54.18 -15.49 7.94
N ARG A 16 -55.09 -16.44 8.19
CA ARG A 16 -56.09 -16.37 9.26
C ARG A 16 -55.65 -17.26 10.41
N LEU A 17 -55.20 -16.68 11.52
CA LEU A 17 -54.84 -17.43 12.73
C LEU A 17 -56.01 -17.37 13.73
N CYS A 18 -56.67 -18.52 13.95
CA CYS A 18 -57.74 -18.66 14.94
C CYS A 18 -57.17 -19.24 16.24
N LEU A 19 -57.18 -18.46 17.32
CA LEU A 19 -56.78 -18.94 18.64
C LEU A 19 -58.00 -19.58 19.34
N LYS A 20 -57.99 -20.91 19.46
CA LYS A 20 -58.98 -21.64 20.27
C LYS A 20 -58.40 -21.85 21.67
N GLY A 21 -58.99 -21.21 22.68
CA GLY A 21 -58.67 -21.50 24.09
C GLY A 21 -59.35 -22.80 24.56
N ASN A 22 -59.41 -23.00 25.88
CA ASN A 22 -60.12 -24.14 26.50
C ASN A 22 -61.66 -24.11 26.31
N ASN A 23 -62.19 -23.10 25.64
CA ASN A 23 -63.60 -22.98 25.26
C ASN A 23 -63.73 -23.31 23.76
N PRO A 24 -64.69 -24.15 23.34
CA PRO A 24 -64.89 -24.53 21.93
C PRO A 24 -65.20 -23.34 20.99
N THR A 25 -65.56 -22.20 21.54
CA THR A 25 -65.86 -20.97 20.80
C THR A 25 -64.58 -20.14 20.60
N ALA A 26 -64.20 -19.87 19.35
CA ALA A 26 -63.05 -19.02 19.06
C ALA A 26 -63.33 -17.59 19.51
N VAL A 27 -62.42 -17.01 20.29
CA VAL A 27 -62.57 -15.67 20.91
C VAL A 27 -62.31 -14.55 19.89
N GLY A 28 -61.64 -14.88 18.79
CA GLY A 28 -61.41 -13.98 17.67
C GLY A 28 -60.42 -14.54 16.66
N THR A 29 -60.10 -13.72 15.67
CA THR A 29 -59.30 -14.05 14.51
C THR A 29 -58.22 -12.99 14.31
N ILE A 30 -56.97 -13.42 14.23
CA ILE A 30 -55.88 -12.55 13.76
C ILE A 30 -55.80 -12.67 12.24
N ILE A 31 -55.90 -11.53 11.57
CA ILE A 31 -55.81 -11.39 10.12
C ILE A 31 -54.46 -10.76 9.83
N VAL A 32 -53.72 -11.31 8.87
CA VAL A 32 -52.49 -10.66 8.39
C VAL A 32 -52.56 -10.49 6.90
N ASP A 33 -52.50 -9.23 6.46
CA ASP A 33 -52.61 -8.83 5.06
C ASP A 33 -51.48 -7.86 4.70
N LYS A 34 -50.60 -8.25 3.77
CA LYS A 34 -49.58 -7.41 3.13
C LYS A 34 -48.87 -6.43 4.10
N GLY A 35 -48.47 -6.92 5.28
CA GLY A 35 -47.74 -6.15 6.31
C GLY A 35 -48.60 -5.54 7.43
N LYS A 36 -49.93 -5.65 7.36
CA LYS A 36 -50.86 -5.23 8.40
C LYS A 36 -51.40 -6.46 9.13
N VAL A 37 -51.06 -6.58 10.41
CA VAL A 37 -51.73 -7.51 11.33
C VAL A 37 -52.97 -6.78 11.88
N SER A 38 -54.09 -7.46 12.03
CA SER A 38 -55.29 -6.94 12.70
C SER A 38 -56.03 -8.06 13.43
N PHE A 39 -56.91 -7.70 14.36
CA PHE A 39 -57.70 -8.66 15.11
C PHE A 39 -59.18 -8.34 14.99
N GLU A 40 -59.99 -9.38 14.80
CA GLU A 40 -61.46 -9.32 14.79
C GLU A 40 -62.00 -10.36 15.78
N GLY A 41 -62.69 -9.93 16.83
CA GLY A 41 -63.23 -10.83 17.85
C GLY A 41 -63.78 -10.13 19.09
N ASP A 42 -64.35 -10.94 19.98
CA ASP A 42 -64.90 -10.50 21.26
C ASP A 42 -63.93 -10.92 22.38
N ALA A 43 -63.05 -9.99 22.75
CA ALA A 43 -62.03 -10.21 23.78
C ALA A 43 -62.20 -9.17 24.90
N ASP A 44 -61.77 -9.52 26.11
CA ASP A 44 -61.77 -8.59 27.23
C ASP A 44 -60.80 -7.42 26.98
N GLU A 45 -61.06 -6.27 27.61
CA GLU A 45 -60.33 -5.02 27.36
C GLU A 45 -58.81 -5.16 27.56
N SER A 46 -58.39 -5.99 28.52
CA SER A 46 -56.97 -6.27 28.78
C SER A 46 -56.32 -7.10 27.66
N ALA A 47 -57.03 -8.08 27.12
CA ALA A 47 -56.56 -8.86 25.96
C ALA A 47 -56.53 -8.01 24.68
N LEU A 48 -57.50 -7.11 24.48
CA LEU A 48 -57.50 -6.20 23.33
C LEU A 48 -56.26 -5.29 23.30
N ILE A 49 -55.87 -4.72 24.45
CA ILE A 49 -54.65 -3.89 24.56
C ILE A 49 -53.38 -4.70 24.21
N PHE A 50 -53.28 -5.93 24.73
CA PHE A 50 -52.14 -6.80 24.45
C PHE A 50 -52.07 -7.22 22.98
N ILE A 51 -53.21 -7.56 22.38
CA ILE A 51 -53.32 -7.92 20.96
C ILE A 51 -52.96 -6.73 20.08
N GLU A 52 -53.45 -5.52 20.38
CA GLU A 52 -53.11 -4.30 19.66
C GLU A 52 -51.60 -4.01 19.70
N TYR A 53 -50.96 -4.19 20.86
CA TYR A 53 -49.51 -4.04 20.99
C TYR A 53 -48.75 -5.04 20.12
N LEU A 54 -49.13 -6.32 20.12
CA LEU A 54 -48.51 -7.35 19.27
C LEU A 54 -48.70 -7.04 17.78
N VAL A 55 -49.92 -6.69 17.38
CA VAL A 55 -50.27 -6.27 16.02
C VAL A 55 -49.35 -5.13 15.56
N ARG A 56 -49.22 -4.08 16.37
CA ARG A 56 -48.41 -2.91 16.04
C ARG A 56 -46.92 -3.26 15.94
N ARG A 57 -46.38 -4.01 16.90
CA ARG A 57 -44.98 -4.44 16.92
C ARG A 57 -44.65 -5.30 15.70
N THR A 58 -45.47 -6.30 15.41
CA THR A 58 -45.23 -7.21 14.30
C THR A 58 -45.36 -6.49 12.96
N SER A 59 -46.34 -5.60 12.80
CA SER A 59 -46.47 -4.78 11.58
C SER A 59 -45.26 -3.87 11.35
N GLN A 60 -44.71 -3.26 12.41
CA GLN A 60 -43.48 -2.46 12.33
C GLN A 60 -42.25 -3.29 11.95
N GLN A 61 -42.10 -4.49 12.52
CA GLN A 61 -41.00 -5.40 12.17
C GLN A 61 -41.08 -5.86 10.72
N TRP A 62 -42.29 -6.18 10.22
CA TRP A 62 -42.49 -6.51 8.81
C TRP A 62 -42.16 -5.35 7.89
N ALA A 63 -42.62 -4.13 8.21
CA ALA A 63 -42.30 -2.95 7.41
C ALA A 63 -40.79 -2.70 7.33
N GLU A 64 -40.06 -2.87 8.43
CA GLU A 64 -38.60 -2.73 8.45
C GLU A 64 -37.90 -3.82 7.64
N LEU A 65 -38.33 -5.09 7.75
CA LEU A 65 -37.78 -6.19 6.97
C LEU A 65 -38.06 -6.03 5.48
N GLU A 66 -39.27 -5.61 5.11
CA GLU A 66 -39.65 -5.34 3.73
C GLU A 66 -38.84 -4.18 3.13
N LYS A 67 -38.59 -3.13 3.92
CA LYS A 67 -37.70 -2.03 3.54
C LYS A 67 -36.29 -2.54 3.25
N ARG A 68 -35.74 -3.39 4.13
CA ARG A 68 -34.41 -4.00 3.95
C ARG A 68 -34.33 -4.93 2.75
N ALA A 69 -35.36 -5.73 2.51
CA ALA A 69 -35.44 -6.62 1.35
C ALA A 69 -35.44 -5.82 0.05
N ARG A 70 -36.26 -4.75 -0.03
CA ARG A 70 -36.26 -3.84 -1.18
C ARG A 70 -34.90 -3.20 -1.43
N TYR A 71 -34.21 -2.76 -0.38
CA TYR A 71 -32.84 -2.25 -0.52
C TYR A 71 -31.88 -3.30 -1.06
N TYR A 72 -32.00 -4.55 -0.62
CA TYR A 72 -31.14 -5.63 -1.12
C TYR A 72 -31.42 -5.94 -2.59
N ASP A 73 -32.69 -5.98 -3.00
CA ASP A 73 -33.09 -6.19 -4.39
C ASP A 73 -32.58 -5.07 -5.31
N GLU A 74 -32.73 -3.81 -4.89
CA GLU A 74 -32.18 -2.66 -5.62
C GLU A 74 -30.66 -2.77 -5.81
N PHE A 75 -29.93 -3.16 -4.75
CA PHE A 75 -28.49 -3.37 -4.83
C PHE A 75 -28.12 -4.50 -5.81
N MET A 76 -28.78 -5.66 -5.71
CA MET A 76 -28.50 -6.81 -6.56
C MET A 76 -28.75 -6.51 -8.04
N ASN A 77 -29.81 -5.75 -8.35
CA ASN A 77 -30.07 -5.30 -9.72
C ASN A 77 -28.92 -4.47 -10.30
N VAL A 78 -28.31 -3.59 -9.49
CA VAL A 78 -27.17 -2.78 -9.93
C VAL A 78 -25.92 -3.64 -10.17
N ILE A 79 -25.65 -4.63 -9.31
CA ILE A 79 -24.54 -5.57 -9.48
C ILE A 79 -24.72 -6.44 -10.73
N GLU A 80 -25.93 -6.93 -10.99
CA GLU A 80 -26.24 -7.71 -12.19
C GLU A 80 -26.09 -6.87 -13.46
N ALA A 81 -26.54 -5.62 -13.45
CA ALA A 81 -26.34 -4.70 -14.57
C ALA A 81 -24.85 -4.46 -14.84
N ALA A 82 -24.04 -4.24 -13.80
CA ALA A 82 -22.60 -4.09 -13.93
C ALA A 82 -21.94 -5.37 -14.47
N ARG A 83 -22.35 -6.54 -13.99
CA ARG A 83 -21.85 -7.84 -14.47
C ARG A 83 -22.19 -8.05 -15.96
N ALA A 84 -23.40 -7.71 -16.37
CA ALA A 84 -23.81 -7.82 -17.77
C ALA A 84 -23.01 -6.87 -18.67
N ALA A 85 -22.76 -5.63 -18.23
CA ALA A 85 -21.92 -4.68 -18.95
C ALA A 85 -20.48 -5.21 -19.12
N LEU A 86 -19.88 -5.78 -18.05
CA LEU A 86 -18.55 -6.39 -18.10
C LEU A 86 -18.48 -7.58 -19.06
N ALA A 87 -19.50 -8.45 -19.07
CA ALA A 87 -19.53 -9.62 -19.96
C ALA A 87 -19.53 -9.23 -21.46
N VAL A 88 -20.06 -8.06 -21.79
CA VAL A 88 -20.09 -7.52 -23.17
C VAL A 88 -18.88 -6.60 -23.44
N GLY A 89 -17.98 -6.42 -22.47
CA GLY A 89 -16.79 -5.57 -22.59
C GLY A 89 -17.09 -4.07 -22.53
N THR A 90 -18.23 -3.69 -21.96
CA THR A 90 -18.66 -2.29 -21.84
C THR A 90 -18.14 -1.70 -20.53
N PRO A 91 -17.55 -0.48 -20.53
CA PRO A 91 -17.11 0.16 -19.30
C PRO A 91 -18.27 0.32 -18.31
N VAL A 92 -18.06 -0.13 -17.07
CA VAL A 92 -19.02 0.07 -15.98
C VAL A 92 -18.82 1.48 -15.43
N ASP A 93 -19.89 2.25 -15.35
CA ASP A 93 -19.89 3.54 -14.66
C ASP A 93 -19.90 3.32 -13.14
N LEU A 94 -18.69 3.20 -12.59
CA LEU A 94 -18.48 3.08 -11.15
C LEU A 94 -18.83 4.38 -10.41
N GLU A 95 -18.77 5.53 -11.07
CA GLU A 95 -19.03 6.81 -10.40
C GLU A 95 -20.50 6.93 -10.02
N SER A 96 -21.42 6.54 -10.90
CA SER A 96 -22.84 6.42 -10.58
C SER A 96 -23.13 5.34 -9.52
N LEU A 97 -22.37 4.23 -9.51
CA LEU A 97 -22.46 3.19 -8.49
C LEU A 97 -22.07 3.73 -7.09
N PHE A 98 -20.99 4.50 -7.01
CA PHE A 98 -20.47 5.04 -5.76
C PHE A 98 -21.10 6.37 -5.33
N ASN A 99 -21.77 7.09 -6.23
CA ASN A 99 -22.55 8.29 -5.89
C ASN A 99 -23.97 7.95 -5.39
N GLY A 100 -24.45 6.73 -5.62
CA GLY A 100 -25.65 6.23 -4.96
C GLY A 100 -25.44 6.05 -3.45
N GLU A 101 -26.36 6.56 -2.62
CA GLU A 101 -26.26 6.45 -1.15
C GLU A 101 -26.15 4.99 -0.65
N LEU A 102 -26.79 4.05 -1.36
CA LEU A 102 -26.93 2.67 -0.89
C LEU A 102 -25.68 1.81 -1.15
N ALA A 103 -25.24 1.72 -2.41
CA ALA A 103 -24.11 0.88 -2.80
C ALA A 103 -22.81 1.38 -2.15
N SER A 104 -22.60 2.70 -2.11
CA SER A 104 -21.43 3.32 -1.48
C SER A 104 -21.34 3.04 0.02
N ALA A 105 -22.46 3.12 0.76
CA ALA A 105 -22.49 2.83 2.19
C ALA A 105 -22.20 1.36 2.49
N MET A 106 -22.71 0.43 1.69
CA MET A 106 -22.44 -1.00 1.83
C MET A 106 -20.97 -1.31 1.56
N PHE A 107 -20.41 -0.81 0.45
CA PHE A 107 -18.98 -0.98 0.14
C PHE A 107 -18.09 -0.36 1.22
N ALA A 108 -18.40 0.87 1.67
CA ALA A 108 -17.67 1.52 2.75
C ALA A 108 -17.67 0.70 4.04
N THR A 109 -18.80 0.09 4.39
CA THR A 109 -18.93 -0.78 5.57
C THR A 109 -18.13 -2.07 5.41
N MET A 110 -18.16 -2.70 4.23
CA MET A 110 -17.35 -3.90 3.95
C MET A 110 -15.86 -3.60 4.04
N PHE A 111 -15.40 -2.51 3.41
CA PHE A 111 -14.01 -2.08 3.51
C PHE A 111 -13.63 -1.78 4.96
N ALA A 112 -14.46 -1.04 5.70
CA ALA A 112 -14.22 -0.77 7.12
C ALA A 112 -14.10 -2.06 7.95
N GLY A 113 -14.96 -3.05 7.68
CA GLY A 113 -14.90 -4.37 8.30
C GLY A 113 -13.57 -5.10 8.04
N GLU A 114 -13.08 -5.07 6.80
CA GLU A 114 -11.79 -5.68 6.46
C GLU A 114 -10.59 -4.97 7.12
N PHE A 115 -10.63 -3.64 7.26
CA PHE A 115 -9.64 -2.91 8.07
C PHE A 115 -9.61 -3.37 9.53
N VAL A 116 -10.78 -3.60 10.13
CA VAL A 116 -10.90 -4.10 11.52
C VAL A 116 -10.37 -5.53 11.60
N ARG A 117 -10.78 -6.41 10.68
CA ARG A 117 -10.39 -7.82 10.65
C ARG A 117 -8.88 -8.02 10.50
N HIS A 118 -8.27 -7.30 9.56
CA HIS A 118 -6.83 -7.40 9.29
C HIS A 118 -5.98 -6.56 10.26
N GLY A 119 -6.60 -5.72 11.10
CA GLY A 119 -5.89 -4.81 12.00
C GLY A 119 -5.10 -3.72 11.26
N ALA A 120 -5.40 -3.50 9.98
CA ALA A 120 -4.73 -2.52 9.14
C ALA A 120 -5.04 -1.09 9.64
N LYS A 121 -3.99 -0.27 9.77
CA LYS A 121 -4.13 1.11 10.28
C LYS A 121 -4.07 2.18 9.19
N ASN A 122 -3.28 1.95 8.14
CA ASN A 122 -2.95 2.98 7.14
C ASN A 122 -3.52 2.67 5.75
N TYR A 123 -3.30 1.44 5.29
CA TYR A 123 -3.79 0.92 4.01
C TYR A 123 -4.06 -0.58 4.15
N LEU A 124 -4.84 -1.13 3.25
CA LEU A 124 -5.13 -2.56 3.11
C LEU A 124 -4.93 -2.94 1.64
N GLU A 125 -4.24 -4.05 1.39
CA GLU A 125 -4.06 -4.63 0.06
C GLU A 125 -4.79 -5.96 0.00
N LEU A 126 -5.65 -6.10 -1.02
CA LEU A 126 -6.42 -7.31 -1.28
C LEU A 126 -6.01 -7.81 -2.66
N SER A 127 -5.42 -8.99 -2.71
CA SER A 127 -5.02 -9.62 -3.96
C SER A 127 -6.11 -10.56 -4.45
N TYR A 128 -6.43 -10.45 -5.73
CA TYR A 128 -7.44 -11.21 -6.43
C TYR A 128 -6.84 -11.85 -7.67
N ASP A 129 -7.35 -13.02 -8.02
CA ASP A 129 -7.09 -13.67 -9.29
C ASP A 129 -8.44 -13.89 -9.97
N VAL A 130 -8.67 -13.17 -11.06
CA VAL A 130 -9.93 -13.23 -11.82
C VAL A 130 -9.59 -13.70 -13.22
N PRO A 131 -10.24 -14.77 -13.75
CA PRO A 131 -9.87 -15.38 -15.03
C PRO A 131 -9.72 -14.39 -16.19
N GLU A 132 -10.56 -13.36 -16.23
CA GLU A 132 -10.58 -12.33 -17.29
C GLU A 132 -9.52 -11.23 -17.10
N LEU A 133 -9.07 -10.98 -15.87
CA LEU A 133 -8.16 -9.87 -15.52
C LEU A 133 -6.77 -10.34 -15.07
N GLY A 134 -6.63 -11.65 -14.79
CA GLY A 134 -5.48 -12.24 -14.14
C GLY A 134 -5.33 -11.78 -12.68
N TYR A 135 -4.09 -11.85 -12.20
CA TYR A 135 -3.75 -11.45 -10.84
C TYR A 135 -3.67 -9.92 -10.72
N PHE A 136 -4.47 -9.33 -9.81
CA PHE A 136 -4.42 -7.91 -9.51
C PHE A 136 -4.57 -7.64 -8.01
N THR A 137 -4.09 -6.49 -7.56
CA THR A 137 -4.20 -6.05 -6.18
C THR A 137 -5.02 -4.77 -6.10
N VAL A 138 -5.99 -4.76 -5.18
CA VAL A 138 -6.74 -3.56 -4.81
C VAL A 138 -6.11 -2.99 -3.54
N THR A 139 -5.62 -1.76 -3.63
CA THR A 139 -5.09 -1.02 -2.47
C THR A 139 -6.15 -0.04 -1.99
N THR A 140 -6.65 -0.22 -0.78
CA THR A 140 -7.50 0.75 -0.09
C THR A 140 -6.67 1.54 0.91
N GLN A 141 -6.70 2.86 0.83
CA GLN A 141 -5.86 3.75 1.64
C GLN A 141 -6.72 4.75 2.41
N ARG A 142 -6.41 4.95 3.70
CA ARG A 142 -7.04 6.04 4.46
C ARG A 142 -6.55 7.39 3.94
N LYS A 143 -7.49 8.33 3.78
CA LYS A 143 -7.17 9.71 3.39
C LYS A 143 -6.14 10.31 4.34
N GLY A 144 -5.00 10.76 3.80
CA GLY A 144 -3.89 11.35 4.57
C GLY A 144 -2.84 10.37 5.08
N CYS A 145 -3.03 9.06 4.94
CA CYS A 145 -1.98 8.06 5.14
C CYS A 145 -1.19 7.85 3.83
N LYS A 146 -0.03 7.18 3.89
CA LYS A 146 0.82 6.88 2.71
C LYS A 146 0.76 5.39 2.35
N THR A 147 0.67 5.07 1.05
CA THR A 147 0.85 3.71 0.53
C THR A 147 2.33 3.29 0.61
N PRO A 148 2.63 1.99 0.45
CA PRO A 148 4.01 1.55 0.20
C PRO A 148 4.64 2.26 -1.00
N GLY A 149 3.90 2.46 -2.09
CA GLY A 149 4.36 3.18 -3.28
C GLY A 149 4.77 4.62 -2.97
N ASP A 150 3.95 5.35 -2.22
CA ASP A 150 4.26 6.73 -1.80
C ASP A 150 5.54 6.79 -0.95
N ARG A 151 5.72 5.81 -0.06
CA ARG A 151 6.93 5.71 0.77
C ARG A 151 8.17 5.38 -0.05
N ILE A 152 8.04 4.52 -1.05
CA ILE A 152 9.14 4.17 -1.96
C ILE A 152 9.57 5.40 -2.76
N ALA A 153 8.62 6.12 -3.35
CA ALA A 153 8.92 7.34 -4.11
C ALA A 153 9.64 8.40 -3.26
N GLU A 154 9.23 8.56 -1.99
CA GLU A 154 9.94 9.46 -1.05
C GLU A 154 11.36 8.98 -0.73
N LEU A 155 11.54 7.67 -0.53
CA LEU A 155 12.85 7.10 -0.28
C LEU A 155 13.78 7.25 -1.49
N GLU A 156 13.26 7.04 -2.71
CA GLU A 156 13.99 7.26 -3.95
C GLU A 156 14.44 8.72 -4.07
N ALA A 157 13.57 9.68 -3.80
CA ALA A 157 13.93 11.10 -3.80
C ALA A 157 15.02 11.45 -2.78
N VAL A 158 14.96 10.87 -1.57
CA VAL A 158 16.01 11.06 -0.54
C VAL A 158 17.32 10.43 -0.99
N VAL A 159 17.29 9.26 -1.60
CA VAL A 159 18.48 8.58 -2.13
C VAL A 159 19.13 9.42 -3.23
N ASP A 160 18.34 9.95 -4.16
CA ASP A 160 18.84 10.80 -5.24
C ASP A 160 19.46 12.09 -4.72
N GLN A 161 18.83 12.73 -3.72
CA GLN A 161 19.40 13.90 -3.06
C GLN A 161 20.76 13.58 -2.42
N ARG A 162 20.85 12.49 -1.65
CA ARG A 162 22.09 12.10 -0.96
C ARG A 162 23.17 11.71 -1.95
N ASN A 163 22.82 11.04 -3.04
CA ASN A 163 23.76 10.73 -4.13
C ASN A 163 24.31 12.01 -4.75
N GLY A 164 23.46 13.02 -4.98
CA GLY A 164 23.89 14.34 -5.45
C GLY A 164 24.85 15.04 -4.48
N GLU A 165 24.58 14.97 -3.17
CA GLU A 165 25.48 15.50 -2.15
C GLU A 165 26.84 14.79 -2.12
N CYS A 166 26.86 13.46 -2.26
CA CYS A 166 28.10 12.69 -2.36
C CYS A 166 28.92 13.11 -3.57
N VAL A 167 28.31 13.27 -4.74
CA VAL A 167 29.00 13.76 -5.95
C VAL A 167 29.60 15.15 -5.72
N ARG A 168 28.85 16.06 -5.09
CA ARG A 168 29.33 17.41 -4.75
C ARG A 168 30.53 17.36 -3.80
N LEU A 169 30.45 16.56 -2.73
CA LEU A 169 31.53 16.41 -1.76
C LEU A 169 32.78 15.76 -2.37
N MET A 170 32.60 14.79 -3.28
CA MET A 170 33.72 14.18 -4.01
C MET A 170 34.44 15.23 -4.88
N LYS A 171 33.68 16.06 -5.59
CA LYS A 171 34.24 17.17 -6.38
C LYS A 171 35.00 18.17 -5.51
N GLU A 172 34.43 18.58 -4.37
CA GLU A 172 35.08 19.49 -3.43
C GLU A 172 36.37 18.88 -2.85
N ARG A 173 36.34 17.58 -2.51
CA ARG A 173 37.53 16.83 -2.07
C ARG A 173 38.62 16.83 -3.13
N ASP A 174 38.27 16.57 -4.39
CA ASP A 174 39.21 16.54 -5.51
C ASP A 174 39.83 17.93 -5.78
N GLU A 175 39.02 18.98 -5.70
CA GLU A 175 39.47 20.37 -5.79
C GLU A 175 40.43 20.72 -4.65
N LEU A 176 40.12 20.35 -3.41
CA LEU A 176 41.00 20.58 -2.26
C LEU A 176 42.32 19.80 -2.36
N LEU A 177 42.30 18.55 -2.84
CA LEU A 177 43.53 17.78 -3.10
C LEU A 177 44.39 18.45 -4.18
N SER A 178 43.77 18.90 -5.27
CA SER A 178 44.46 19.63 -6.33
C SER A 178 45.06 20.96 -5.83
N ASP A 179 44.30 21.71 -5.02
CA ASP A 179 44.77 22.96 -4.42
C ASP A 179 45.91 22.73 -3.42
N GLN A 180 45.86 21.68 -2.60
CA GLN A 180 46.96 21.31 -1.69
C GLN A 180 48.22 20.87 -2.44
N LEU A 181 48.07 20.18 -3.57
CA LEU A 181 49.21 19.82 -4.41
C LEU A 181 49.83 21.04 -5.11
N THR A 182 49.09 22.13 -5.29
CA THR A 182 49.51 23.29 -6.09
C THR A 182 49.90 24.53 -5.27
N LYS A 183 49.28 24.80 -4.12
CA LYS A 183 49.61 25.96 -3.26
C LYS A 183 50.65 25.59 -2.20
N GLY A 184 51.88 26.06 -2.40
CA GLY A 184 52.95 26.05 -1.37
C GLY A 184 53.69 24.72 -1.22
N SER A 185 53.44 23.74 -2.09
CA SER A 185 54.09 22.45 -2.02
C SER A 185 55.48 22.49 -2.66
N ASN A 186 56.52 22.52 -1.83
CA ASN A 186 57.92 22.26 -2.23
C ASN A 186 58.08 20.89 -2.92
N ILE A 187 57.05 20.03 -2.93
CA ILE A 187 57.08 18.71 -3.56
C ILE A 187 57.28 18.81 -5.07
N ARG A 188 56.64 19.76 -5.76
CA ARG A 188 56.81 19.90 -7.22
C ARG A 188 58.21 20.39 -7.56
N ALA A 189 58.67 21.44 -6.88
CA ALA A 189 60.03 21.96 -7.04
C ALA A 189 61.10 20.93 -6.64
N ALA A 190 60.88 20.16 -5.56
CA ALA A 190 61.79 19.10 -5.14
C ALA A 190 61.79 17.90 -6.10
N ALA A 191 60.64 17.55 -6.69
CA ALA A 191 60.56 16.54 -7.73
C ALA A 191 61.32 16.99 -8.99
N ASP A 192 61.14 18.25 -9.42
CA ASP A 192 61.86 18.81 -10.57
C ASP A 192 63.39 18.80 -10.33
N VAL A 193 63.85 19.21 -9.14
CA VAL A 193 65.27 19.13 -8.75
C VAL A 193 65.77 17.68 -8.72
N TYR A 194 64.97 16.74 -8.21
CA TYR A 194 65.33 15.32 -8.19
C TYR A 194 65.49 14.76 -9.60
N PHE A 195 64.56 15.05 -10.51
CA PHE A 195 64.65 14.61 -11.91
C PHE A 195 65.82 15.26 -12.65
N GLN A 196 66.06 16.56 -12.43
CA GLN A 196 67.22 17.24 -13.00
C GLN A 196 68.55 16.59 -12.53
N LEU A 197 68.68 16.28 -11.24
CA LEU A 197 69.87 15.61 -10.70
C LEU A 197 70.03 14.18 -11.25
N MET A 198 68.94 13.45 -11.46
CA MET A 198 68.97 12.12 -12.09
C MET A 198 69.49 12.19 -13.53
N GLU A 199 69.06 13.20 -14.31
CA GLU A 199 69.51 13.43 -15.68
C GLU A 199 70.97 13.90 -15.73
N GLU A 200 71.36 14.87 -14.91
CA GLU A 200 72.73 15.39 -14.85
C GLU A 200 73.74 14.32 -14.41
N CYS A 201 73.35 13.44 -13.49
CA CYS A 201 74.15 12.31 -13.06
C CYS A 201 74.07 11.10 -14.01
N GLN A 202 73.30 11.20 -15.10
CA GLN A 202 73.09 10.13 -16.10
C GLN A 202 72.68 8.78 -15.46
N ILE A 203 71.83 8.82 -14.44
CA ILE A 203 71.41 7.61 -13.72
C ILE A 203 70.41 6.84 -14.59
N PRO A 204 70.61 5.53 -14.80
CA PRO A 204 69.74 4.74 -15.67
C PRO A 204 68.32 4.63 -15.11
N PRO A 205 67.32 4.35 -15.97
CA PRO A 205 65.94 4.12 -15.53
C PRO A 205 65.88 3.01 -14.47
N GLY A 206 65.29 3.33 -13.31
CA GLY A 206 65.23 2.41 -12.16
C GLY A 206 66.44 2.45 -11.22
N GLY A 207 67.45 3.28 -11.51
CA GLY A 207 68.56 3.56 -10.60
C GLY A 207 68.19 4.56 -9.50
N SER A 208 69.03 4.65 -8.47
CA SER A 208 68.80 5.49 -7.28
C SER A 208 69.86 6.58 -7.15
N LEU A 209 69.41 7.84 -7.09
CA LEU A 209 70.28 8.99 -6.79
C LEU A 209 71.04 8.82 -5.47
N VAL A 210 70.40 8.20 -4.47
CA VAL A 210 70.99 7.98 -3.15
C VAL A 210 72.13 6.95 -3.21
N GLU A 211 71.95 5.89 -3.99
CA GLU A 211 72.98 4.86 -4.16
C GLU A 211 74.18 5.42 -4.93
N TYR A 212 73.92 6.19 -5.99
CA TYR A 212 74.96 6.88 -6.76
C TYR A 212 75.82 7.82 -5.91
N VAL A 213 75.19 8.64 -5.05
CA VAL A 213 75.93 9.52 -4.13
C VAL A 213 76.75 8.70 -3.13
N ARG A 214 76.21 7.60 -2.60
CA ARG A 214 76.94 6.73 -1.67
C ARG A 214 78.17 6.10 -2.33
N GLU A 215 78.06 5.67 -3.58
CA GLU A 215 79.17 5.13 -4.37
C GLU A 215 80.25 6.18 -4.62
N LEU A 216 79.86 7.42 -4.98
CA LEU A 216 80.81 8.53 -5.12
C LEU A 216 81.55 8.85 -3.82
N GLU A 217 80.85 8.85 -2.68
CA GLU A 217 81.49 9.07 -1.37
C GLU A 217 82.53 7.99 -1.05
N GLU A 218 82.25 6.73 -1.37
CA GLU A 218 83.20 5.63 -1.19
C GLU A 218 84.40 5.74 -2.14
N GLN A 219 84.18 6.13 -3.39
CA GLN A 219 85.26 6.41 -4.35
C GLN A 219 86.15 7.56 -3.88
N VAL A 220 85.58 8.65 -3.36
CA VAL A 220 86.36 9.76 -2.81
C VAL A 220 87.17 9.30 -1.58
N LYS A 221 86.57 8.53 -0.66
CA LYS A 221 87.27 8.01 0.53
C LYS A 221 88.41 7.07 0.17
N THR A 222 88.24 6.22 -0.85
CA THR A 222 89.30 5.30 -1.31
C THR A 222 90.43 6.04 -1.99
N LEU A 223 90.13 7.02 -2.85
CA LEU A 223 91.13 7.89 -3.49
C LEU A 223 91.90 8.73 -2.46
N GLN A 224 91.25 9.25 -1.43
CA GLN A 224 91.91 9.97 -0.35
C GLN A 224 92.88 9.09 0.43
N ARG A 225 92.52 7.83 0.72
CA ARG A 225 93.43 6.87 1.36
C ARG A 225 94.62 6.52 0.47
N GLN A 226 94.40 6.34 -0.84
CA GLN A 226 95.47 6.05 -1.79
C GLN A 226 96.44 7.23 -1.93
N ASN A 227 95.94 8.47 -2.01
CA ASN A 227 96.78 9.66 -2.03
C ASN A 227 97.55 9.85 -0.71
N GLN A 228 96.95 9.55 0.44
CA GLN A 228 97.66 9.62 1.72
C GLN A 228 98.81 8.61 1.80
N HIS A 229 98.59 7.37 1.34
CA HIS A 229 99.64 6.35 1.26
C HIS A 229 100.75 6.68 0.24
N ALA A 230 100.43 7.40 -0.83
CA ALA A 230 101.39 7.85 -1.84
C ALA A 230 102.25 9.05 -1.39
N ILE A 231 101.81 9.81 -0.37
CA ILE A 231 102.56 10.93 0.22
C ILE A 231 103.47 10.45 1.37
N GLU A 232 103.16 9.29 1.97
CA GLU A 232 103.90 8.68 3.09
C GLU A 232 104.93 7.61 2.67
N SER A 233 105.07 7.32 1.37
CA SER A 233 106.12 6.45 0.78
C SER A 233 107.18 7.27 0.05
#